data_AF-A0A2A6P795-F1
#
_entry.id   AF-A0A2A6P795-F1
#
_cell.length_a   1.000
_cell.length_b   1.000
_cell.length_c   1.000
_cell.angle_alpha   90.00
_cell.angle_beta   90.00
_cell.angle_gamma   90.00
#
_symmetry.space_group_name_H-M   'P 1'
#
loop_
_entity.id
_entity.type
_entity.pdbx_description
1 polymer ?
#
loop_
_entity_poly.entity_id
_entity_poly.type
_entity_poly.pdbx_seq_one_letter_code
_entity_poly.pdbx_strand_id
1 'polypeptide(L)'
;MGGAMLVYGDPKRRERADILCETIAAQLRALEDRSPGLERHAALVGIFIKAGELVQGLSDLEFESLGVDEISARRETSGVLLLDLARLVAQSWSQGFSGRLVLPDRVWALLKELWAPLPLSIKEGEGYAFYALYPECYMEAARRSGRGANTVVIGIRSIGTSLSAAVAAAIGATAPITVRPVGHPFRRKIQVGPQLSQQLLRDRTADFAIVDEGPGLSGSSFGSVADWLEEHGVSESRVHFFPGHRGELGPEASQAHHQRWAARPRNVVDLDELVLGGGPAPQRLDAWVSELVGPLRQPLQEISGGGWRSMLQGRQKSWPPADPRFERRKFLARTADGTWLVKFAGLGDVGQRKLENARLLAEAGFTPPVFGLCHGFLVQKWVVAEPLAPSDFHRTEFVEHLGRYLAFRARRLPRPAARGASLAMLCEMAVANTGEAFGEAVAARLKSLLSRTLRDDLPVMPVDTDSRLHRWEWLAGKNGFLKADALDHSAAHDLVGPQDIAWDVAGATVEFDLTPQETAALRAVVSDRCGRAVDAELQKALELFYLAFQLGLWTSAKFGAAFDEVPRLDAVVARYAKLLLRRIEGCAN
;
A
#
# COMPACT_ATOMS: atom_id res chain seq x y z
N MET A 1 -18.54 -22.69 11.63
CA MET A 1 -18.28 -21.45 10.90
C MET A 1 -16.78 -21.40 10.71
N GLY A 2 -16.27 -21.70 9.52
CA GLY A 2 -14.83 -21.57 9.25
C GLY A 2 -14.48 -20.09 9.24
N GLY A 3 -13.58 -19.66 10.10
CA GLY A 3 -13.09 -18.29 10.13
C GLY A 3 -12.20 -18.03 8.91
N ALA A 4 -12.15 -16.77 8.47
CA ALA A 4 -11.18 -16.36 7.46
C ALA A 4 -9.78 -16.29 8.08
N MET A 5 -8.76 -16.73 7.35
CA MET A 5 -7.35 -16.54 7.73
C MET A 5 -7.06 -15.06 8.05
N LEU A 6 -6.37 -14.79 9.15
CA LEU A 6 -5.92 -13.45 9.54
C LEU A 6 -4.62 -13.10 8.81
N VAL A 7 -4.73 -12.25 7.78
CA VAL A 7 -3.61 -11.86 6.90
C VAL A 7 -3.47 -10.35 6.76
N TYR A 8 -4.58 -9.61 6.72
CA TYR A 8 -4.58 -8.16 6.50
C TYR A 8 -4.49 -7.38 7.82
N GLY A 9 -3.84 -6.21 7.75
CA GLY A 9 -3.77 -5.24 8.83
C GLY A 9 -4.47 -3.93 8.46
N ASP A 10 -4.80 -3.10 9.45
CA ASP A 10 -5.29 -1.73 9.25
C ASP A 10 -4.32 -0.75 9.94
N PRO A 11 -3.06 -0.64 9.46
CA PRO A 11 -2.03 0.14 10.14
C PRO A 11 -2.41 1.62 10.17
N LYS A 12 -2.19 2.24 11.32
CA LYS A 12 -2.38 3.67 11.55
C LYS A 12 -1.08 4.26 12.07
N ARG A 13 -0.71 5.43 11.56
CA ARG A 13 0.40 6.20 12.12
C ARG A 13 -0.13 7.40 12.92
N ARG A 14 0.62 7.75 13.96
CA ARG A 14 0.34 8.95 14.77
C ARG A 14 1.14 10.12 14.23
N GLU A 15 0.47 11.23 14.04
CA GLU A 15 1.07 12.51 13.62
C GLU A 15 0.54 13.66 14.47
N ARG A 16 1.04 14.87 14.21
CA ARG A 16 0.43 16.10 14.71
C ARG A 16 0.00 17.02 13.57
N ALA A 17 -1.12 17.71 13.76
CA ALA A 17 -1.67 18.60 12.75
C ALA A 17 -0.73 19.78 12.41
N ASP A 18 -0.12 20.41 13.41
CA ASP A 18 0.87 21.49 13.22
C ASP A 18 2.08 21.05 12.40
N ILE A 19 2.66 19.88 12.70
CA ILE A 19 3.79 19.32 11.94
C ILE A 19 3.39 19.05 10.48
N LEU A 20 2.19 18.53 10.23
CA LEU A 20 1.69 18.34 8.87
C LEU A 20 1.47 19.68 8.16
N CYS A 21 0.88 20.68 8.82
CA CYS A 21 0.72 22.04 8.27
C CYS A 21 2.07 22.67 7.91
N GLU A 22 3.06 22.57 8.78
CA GLU A 22 4.42 23.08 8.56
C GLU A 22 5.10 22.37 7.39
N THR A 23 4.94 21.04 7.31
CA THR A 23 5.48 20.23 6.22
C THR A 23 4.85 20.63 4.89
N ILE A 24 3.51 20.74 4.83
CA ILE A 24 2.78 21.16 3.63
C ILE A 24 3.22 22.56 3.21
N ALA A 25 3.31 23.50 4.16
CA ALA A 25 3.76 24.86 3.89
C ALA A 25 5.20 24.91 3.34
N ALA A 26 6.12 24.14 3.93
CA ALA A 26 7.50 24.06 3.46
C ALA A 26 7.60 23.46 2.04
N GLN A 27 6.84 22.39 1.77
CA GLN A 27 6.80 21.77 0.44
C GLN A 27 6.18 22.70 -0.62
N LEU A 28 5.15 23.47 -0.27
CA LEU A 28 4.55 24.48 -1.15
C LEU A 28 5.55 25.58 -1.52
N ARG A 29 6.35 26.09 -0.56
CA ARG A 29 7.40 27.08 -0.86
C ARG A 29 8.45 26.50 -1.81
N ALA A 30 8.91 25.28 -1.54
CA ALA A 30 9.86 24.59 -2.41
C ALA A 30 9.28 24.27 -3.80
N LEU A 31 7.96 24.23 -3.95
CA LEU A 31 7.30 24.01 -5.23
C LEU A 31 7.36 25.24 -6.14
N GLU A 32 7.31 26.45 -5.58
CA GLU A 32 7.35 27.71 -6.33
C GLU A 32 8.68 27.89 -7.09
N ASP A 33 9.78 27.39 -6.53
CA ASP A 33 11.11 27.43 -7.13
C ASP A 33 11.34 26.34 -8.20
N ARG A 34 10.43 25.37 -8.33
CA ARG A 34 10.59 24.27 -9.30
C ARG A 34 10.20 24.70 -10.71
N SER A 35 11.02 24.28 -11.67
CA SER A 35 10.72 24.46 -13.09
C SER A 35 9.48 23.66 -13.51
N PRO A 36 8.73 24.12 -14.53
CA PRO A 36 7.68 23.33 -15.15
C PRO A 36 8.17 21.96 -15.62
N GLY A 37 7.33 20.94 -15.46
CA GLY A 37 7.68 19.55 -15.77
C GLY A 37 7.05 18.53 -14.81
N LEU A 38 7.31 17.26 -15.09
CA LEU A 38 6.77 16.11 -14.35
C LEU A 38 7.13 16.16 -12.87
N GLU A 39 8.36 16.51 -12.52
CA GLU A 39 8.80 16.54 -11.13
C GLU A 39 8.00 17.53 -10.28
N ARG A 40 7.69 18.72 -10.82
CA ARG A 40 6.85 19.70 -10.14
C ARG A 40 5.41 19.19 -10.00
N HIS A 41 4.89 18.53 -11.02
CA HIS A 41 3.56 17.90 -10.94
C HIS A 41 3.51 16.80 -9.86
N ALA A 42 4.49 15.90 -9.85
CA ALA A 42 4.59 14.82 -8.86
C ALA A 42 4.73 15.36 -7.43
N ALA A 43 5.52 16.42 -7.24
CA ALA A 43 5.65 17.10 -5.95
C ALA A 43 4.31 17.71 -5.49
N LEU A 44 3.57 18.36 -6.40
CA LEU A 44 2.25 18.92 -6.12
C LEU A 44 1.24 17.83 -5.75
N VAL A 45 1.24 16.69 -6.44
CA VAL A 45 0.41 15.52 -6.08
C VAL A 45 0.80 14.99 -4.70
N GLY A 46 2.09 14.93 -4.36
CA GLY A 46 2.53 14.56 -3.02
C GLY A 46 2.00 15.50 -1.92
N ILE A 47 2.08 16.81 -2.15
CA ILE A 47 1.51 17.83 -1.25
C ILE A 47 0.00 17.66 -1.08
N PHE A 48 -0.70 17.40 -2.19
CA PHE A 48 -2.14 17.18 -2.17
C PHE A 48 -2.53 15.93 -1.37
N ILE A 49 -1.81 14.83 -1.52
CA ILE A 49 -2.00 13.61 -0.72
C ILE A 49 -1.77 13.91 0.76
N LYS A 50 -0.68 14.61 1.11
CA LYS A 50 -0.35 15.03 2.48
C LYS A 50 -1.44 15.91 3.10
N ALA A 51 -2.00 16.84 2.34
CA ALA A 51 -3.15 17.63 2.78
C ALA A 51 -4.39 16.75 3.00
N GLY A 52 -4.60 15.73 2.16
CA GLY A 52 -5.64 14.71 2.35
C GLY A 52 -5.52 13.99 3.69
N GLU A 53 -4.29 13.62 4.06
CA GLU A 53 -3.98 13.00 5.35
C GLU A 53 -4.28 13.95 6.52
N LEU A 54 -3.87 15.23 6.45
CA LEU A 54 -4.20 16.25 7.45
C LEU A 54 -5.72 16.35 7.66
N VAL A 55 -6.48 16.50 6.57
CA VAL A 55 -7.94 16.65 6.61
C VAL A 55 -8.63 15.39 7.11
N GLN A 56 -8.14 14.21 6.71
CA GLN A 56 -8.65 12.93 7.22
C GLN A 56 -8.47 12.84 8.73
N GLY A 57 -7.26 13.15 9.23
CA GLY A 57 -6.96 13.11 10.65
C GLY A 57 -7.78 14.10 11.47
N LEU A 58 -7.92 15.34 11.01
CA LEU A 58 -8.72 16.36 11.69
C LEU A 58 -10.21 15.98 11.73
N SER A 59 -10.74 15.46 10.61
CA SER A 59 -12.13 15.02 10.54
C SER A 59 -12.39 13.79 11.41
N ASP A 60 -11.43 12.86 11.48
CA ASP A 60 -11.46 11.69 12.36
C ASP A 60 -11.45 12.08 13.83
N LEU A 61 -10.59 13.01 14.23
CA LEU A 61 -10.54 13.51 15.61
C LEU A 61 -11.90 14.09 16.04
N GLU A 62 -12.54 14.88 15.18
CA GLU A 62 -13.88 15.42 15.46
C GLU A 62 -14.95 14.32 15.53
N PHE A 63 -14.88 13.34 14.62
CA PHE A 63 -15.83 12.23 14.62
C PHE A 63 -15.68 11.34 15.85
N GLU A 64 -14.45 11.07 16.31
CA GLU A 64 -14.19 10.34 17.55
C GLU A 64 -14.78 11.05 18.77
N SER A 65 -14.80 12.39 18.76
CA SER A 65 -15.40 13.18 19.83
C SER A 65 -16.93 13.27 19.77
N LEU A 66 -17.52 13.34 18.57
CA LEU A 66 -18.95 13.61 18.39
C LEU A 66 -19.78 12.34 18.14
N GLY A 67 -19.15 11.26 17.66
CA GLY A 67 -19.80 10.03 17.21
C GLY A 67 -20.57 10.15 15.89
N VAL A 68 -20.59 11.35 15.28
CA VAL A 68 -21.29 11.67 14.03
C VAL A 68 -20.42 12.59 13.16
N ASP A 69 -20.65 12.55 11.86
CA ASP A 69 -20.15 13.55 10.92
C ASP A 69 -21.04 14.77 10.93
N GLU A 70 -20.48 15.93 11.26
CA GLU A 70 -21.20 17.20 11.36
C GLU A 70 -20.41 18.34 10.71
N ILE A 71 -21.06 19.47 10.46
CA ILE A 71 -20.42 20.70 10.00
C ILE A 71 -19.57 21.33 11.12
N SER A 72 -18.41 21.87 10.74
CA SER A 72 -17.55 22.66 11.62
C SER A 72 -16.74 23.63 10.78
N ALA A 73 -16.33 24.76 11.38
CA ALA A 73 -15.45 25.72 10.70
C ALA A 73 -14.16 25.02 10.21
N ARG A 74 -13.60 24.12 11.03
CA ARG A 74 -12.40 23.37 10.66
C ARG A 74 -12.61 22.47 9.45
N ARG A 75 -13.75 21.78 9.34
CA ARG A 75 -14.09 20.93 8.18
C ARG A 75 -14.31 21.77 6.93
N GLU A 76 -14.93 22.93 7.05
CA GLU A 76 -15.10 23.87 5.94
C GLU A 76 -13.73 24.37 5.44
N THR A 77 -12.89 24.88 6.34
CA THR A 77 -11.50 25.31 6.05
C THR A 77 -10.67 24.18 5.42
N SER A 78 -10.81 22.96 5.95
CA SER A 78 -10.17 21.74 5.41
C SER A 78 -10.62 21.42 3.98
N GLY A 79 -11.94 21.50 3.72
CA GLY A 79 -12.51 21.25 2.40
C GLY A 79 -12.05 22.28 1.36
N VAL A 80 -11.98 23.56 1.74
CA VAL A 80 -11.49 24.63 0.85
C VAL A 80 -10.01 24.44 0.53
N LEU A 81 -9.17 24.11 1.52
CA LEU A 81 -7.75 23.82 1.31
C LEU A 81 -7.56 22.69 0.29
N LEU A 82 -8.26 21.57 0.48
CA LEU A 82 -8.16 20.44 -0.44
C LEU A 82 -8.64 20.78 -1.85
N LEU A 83 -9.74 21.51 -1.97
CA LEU A 83 -10.26 21.91 -3.28
C LEU A 83 -9.27 22.80 -4.05
N ASP A 84 -8.60 23.72 -3.36
CA ASP A 84 -7.61 24.59 -4.00
C ASP A 84 -6.37 23.83 -4.46
N LEU A 85 -5.86 22.91 -3.64
CA LEU A 85 -4.75 22.05 -4.02
C LEU A 85 -5.16 21.09 -5.17
N ALA A 86 -6.37 20.54 -5.15
CA ALA A 86 -6.90 19.72 -6.22
C ALA A 86 -7.03 20.49 -7.55
N ARG A 87 -7.43 21.76 -7.51
CA ARG A 87 -7.48 22.63 -8.71
C ARG A 87 -6.11 22.86 -9.29
N LEU A 88 -5.09 23.03 -8.46
CA LEU A 88 -3.69 23.16 -8.91
C LEU A 88 -3.21 21.87 -9.58
N VAL A 89 -3.52 20.70 -9.01
CA VAL A 89 -3.21 19.40 -9.62
C VAL A 89 -3.93 19.27 -10.97
N ALA A 90 -5.23 19.59 -11.04
CA ALA A 90 -6.03 19.52 -12.27
C ALA A 90 -5.52 20.49 -13.35
N GLN A 91 -5.12 21.70 -12.97
CA GLN A 91 -4.50 22.67 -13.87
C GLN A 91 -3.17 22.13 -14.42
N SER A 92 -2.28 21.67 -13.53
CA SER A 92 -0.99 21.13 -13.92
C SER A 92 -1.12 19.94 -14.87
N TRP A 93 -2.05 19.02 -14.57
CA TRP A 93 -2.38 17.87 -15.42
C TRP A 93 -2.89 18.32 -16.80
N SER A 94 -3.96 19.13 -16.85
CA SER A 94 -4.58 19.57 -18.12
C SER A 94 -3.66 20.38 -19.02
N GLN A 95 -2.66 21.05 -18.46
CA GLN A 95 -1.68 21.85 -19.20
C GLN A 95 -0.41 21.06 -19.58
N GLY A 96 -0.39 19.74 -19.42
CA GLY A 96 0.77 18.91 -19.75
C GLY A 96 2.02 19.27 -18.96
N PHE A 97 1.84 19.72 -17.71
CA PHE A 97 2.89 20.11 -16.75
C PHE A 97 3.69 21.38 -17.08
N SER A 98 3.51 21.98 -18.26
CA SER A 98 4.26 23.14 -18.73
C SER A 98 3.71 24.49 -18.27
N GLY A 99 2.47 24.55 -17.77
CA GLY A 99 1.80 25.80 -17.41
C GLY A 99 2.40 26.50 -16.19
N ARG A 100 2.12 27.80 -16.03
CA ARG A 100 2.48 28.52 -14.80
C ARG A 100 1.58 28.07 -13.66
N LEU A 101 2.18 27.68 -12.54
CA LEU A 101 1.46 27.39 -11.31
C LEU A 101 1.48 28.64 -10.42
N VAL A 102 0.32 29.07 -9.94
CA VAL A 102 0.20 30.19 -9.00
C VAL A 102 -0.57 29.70 -7.79
N LEU A 103 0.08 29.69 -6.63
CA LEU A 103 -0.57 29.31 -5.37
C LEU A 103 -1.54 30.43 -4.95
N PRO A 104 -2.80 30.11 -4.63
CA PRO A 104 -3.71 31.11 -4.07
C PRO A 104 -3.23 31.56 -2.68
N ASP A 105 -3.14 32.88 -2.44
CA ASP A 105 -2.68 33.43 -1.15
C ASP A 105 -3.44 32.87 0.06
N ARG A 106 -4.73 32.56 -0.13
CA ARG A 106 -5.59 31.98 0.91
C ARG A 106 -5.12 30.61 1.39
N VAL A 107 -4.36 29.84 0.60
CA VAL A 107 -3.81 28.54 1.04
C VAL A 107 -2.98 28.70 2.30
N TRP A 108 -2.18 29.77 2.40
CA TRP A 108 -1.36 30.07 3.58
C TRP A 108 -2.22 30.42 4.79
N ALA A 109 -3.31 31.17 4.60
CA ALA A 109 -4.26 31.51 5.65
C ALA A 109 -4.98 30.27 6.18
N LEU A 110 -5.43 29.38 5.28
CA LEU A 110 -6.08 28.13 5.64
C LEU A 110 -5.14 27.21 6.43
N LEU A 111 -3.88 27.06 6.02
CA LEU A 111 -2.90 26.27 6.77
C LEU A 111 -2.64 26.84 8.17
N LYS A 112 -2.60 28.17 8.30
CA LYS A 112 -2.46 28.83 9.60
C LYS A 112 -3.68 28.59 10.49
N GLU A 113 -4.88 28.56 9.93
CA GLU A 113 -6.11 28.30 10.69
C GLU A 113 -6.21 26.83 11.14
N LEU A 114 -5.73 25.89 10.33
CA LEU A 114 -5.68 24.47 10.67
C LEU A 114 -4.49 24.10 11.58
N TRP A 115 -3.52 25.00 11.75
CA TRP A 115 -2.35 24.77 12.58
C TRP A 115 -2.75 24.65 14.04
N ALA A 116 -2.54 23.47 14.61
CA ALA A 116 -2.75 23.19 16.03
C ALA A 116 -1.96 21.95 16.48
N PRO A 117 -1.53 21.86 17.75
CA PRO A 117 -0.81 20.70 18.28
C PRO A 117 -1.76 19.52 18.60
N LEU A 118 -2.61 19.15 17.65
CA LEU A 118 -3.60 18.07 17.79
C LEU A 118 -3.00 16.73 17.38
N PRO A 119 -3.14 15.67 18.19
CA PRO A 119 -2.71 14.32 17.81
C PRO A 119 -3.67 13.74 16.77
N LEU A 120 -3.13 13.30 15.65
CA LEU A 120 -3.90 12.72 14.56
C LEU A 120 -3.56 11.25 14.38
N SER A 121 -4.58 10.44 14.09
CA SER A 121 -4.43 9.05 13.67
C SER A 121 -4.68 8.95 12.16
N ILE A 122 -3.62 8.76 11.38
CA ILE A 122 -3.72 8.75 9.93
C ILE A 122 -3.70 7.32 9.39
N LYS A 123 -4.60 7.07 8.43
CA LYS A 123 -4.59 5.85 7.61
C LYS A 123 -3.86 6.15 6.32
N GLU A 124 -3.00 5.24 5.90
CA GLU A 124 -2.34 5.37 4.60
C GLU A 124 -3.36 5.17 3.47
N GLY A 125 -3.33 6.02 2.46
CA GLY A 125 -4.12 5.82 1.25
C GLY A 125 -3.51 4.70 0.43
N GLU A 126 -3.99 3.47 0.59
CA GLU A 126 -3.41 2.28 -0.03
C GLU A 126 -3.33 2.38 -1.56
N GLY A 127 -4.35 2.96 -2.20
CA GLY A 127 -4.35 3.27 -3.62
C GLY A 127 -3.13 4.07 -4.08
N TYR A 128 -2.74 5.08 -3.28
CA TYR A 128 -1.55 5.88 -3.55
C TYR A 128 -0.26 5.11 -3.27
N ALA A 129 -0.25 4.20 -2.29
CA ALA A 129 0.95 3.49 -1.85
C ALA A 129 1.26 2.22 -2.66
N PHE A 130 0.23 1.49 -3.11
CA PHE A 130 0.35 0.11 -3.60
C PHE A 130 -0.31 -0.14 -4.95
N TYR A 131 -1.49 0.45 -5.22
CA TYR A 131 -2.33 0.04 -6.36
C TYR A 131 -2.27 0.97 -7.57
N ALA A 132 -1.42 2.00 -7.52
CA ALA A 132 -1.26 2.97 -8.60
C ALA A 132 -2.57 3.68 -8.96
N LEU A 133 -3.31 4.11 -7.93
CA LEU A 133 -4.47 4.99 -8.08
C LEU A 133 -4.01 6.44 -8.05
N TYR A 134 -4.30 7.19 -9.12
CA TYR A 134 -3.86 8.57 -9.29
C TYR A 134 -5.05 9.51 -9.11
N PRO A 135 -4.92 10.64 -8.38
CA PRO A 135 -5.93 11.69 -8.38
C PRO A 135 -6.39 12.09 -9.80
N GLU A 136 -5.49 12.03 -10.77
CA GLU A 136 -5.70 12.35 -12.17
C GLU A 136 -6.67 11.37 -12.86
N CYS A 137 -6.67 10.09 -12.47
CA CYS A 137 -7.69 9.12 -12.90
C CYS A 137 -9.09 9.58 -12.50
N TYR A 138 -9.24 10.04 -11.26
CA TYR A 138 -10.52 10.50 -10.73
C TYR A 138 -10.96 11.82 -11.35
N MET A 139 -10.02 12.73 -11.63
CA MET A 139 -10.32 13.95 -12.38
C MET A 139 -10.84 13.64 -13.79
N GLU A 140 -10.20 12.70 -14.48
CA GLU A 140 -10.60 12.34 -15.83
C GLU A 140 -11.93 11.56 -15.87
N ALA A 141 -12.14 10.65 -14.92
CA ALA A 141 -13.43 10.00 -14.71
C ALA A 141 -14.55 11.02 -14.45
N ALA A 142 -14.27 12.04 -13.63
CA ALA A 142 -15.21 13.10 -13.31
C ALA A 142 -15.57 13.96 -14.54
N ARG A 143 -14.59 14.34 -15.37
CA ARG A 143 -14.86 15.06 -16.64
C ARG A 143 -15.74 14.25 -17.58
N ARG A 144 -15.55 12.92 -17.65
CA ARG A 144 -16.29 12.02 -18.53
C ARG A 144 -17.67 11.64 -18.02
N SER A 145 -17.93 11.80 -16.72
CA SER A 145 -19.21 11.47 -16.09
C SER A 145 -20.38 12.37 -16.55
N GLY A 146 -20.08 13.50 -17.18
CA GLY A 146 -21.06 14.52 -17.57
C GLY A 146 -21.73 15.21 -16.37
N ARG A 147 -21.17 15.07 -15.15
CA ARG A 147 -21.63 15.79 -13.97
C ARG A 147 -21.15 17.23 -13.97
N GLY A 148 -21.95 18.12 -13.40
CA GLY A 148 -21.67 19.57 -13.33
C GLY A 148 -21.44 20.08 -11.91
N ALA A 149 -21.24 21.39 -11.80
CA ALA A 149 -20.93 22.10 -10.56
C ALA A 149 -22.01 22.00 -9.46
N ASN A 150 -23.24 21.61 -9.81
CA ASN A 150 -24.34 21.37 -8.87
C ASN A 150 -24.25 20.00 -8.15
N THR A 151 -23.25 19.18 -8.47
CA THR A 151 -23.07 17.86 -7.86
C THR A 151 -22.51 17.97 -6.45
N VAL A 152 -23.13 17.29 -5.49
CA VAL A 152 -22.61 17.14 -4.13
C VAL A 152 -21.61 15.99 -4.11
N VAL A 153 -20.34 16.30 -3.83
CA VAL A 153 -19.27 15.29 -3.79
C VAL A 153 -19.04 14.83 -2.35
N ILE A 154 -19.14 13.52 -2.14
CA ILE A 154 -18.97 12.86 -0.83
C ILE A 154 -17.78 11.91 -0.90
N GLY A 155 -16.71 12.23 -0.16
CA GLY A 155 -15.55 11.36 0.02
C GLY A 155 -15.72 10.42 1.20
N ILE A 156 -15.40 9.14 1.02
CA ILE A 156 -15.29 8.20 2.13
C ILE A 156 -13.90 8.35 2.74
N ARG A 157 -13.83 8.66 4.04
CA ARG A 157 -12.56 9.04 4.67
C ARG A 157 -11.52 7.91 4.61
N SER A 158 -10.25 8.31 4.53
CA SER A 158 -9.05 7.59 4.03
C SER A 158 -8.64 8.23 2.71
N ILE A 159 -8.35 7.47 1.66
CA ILE A 159 -7.97 8.01 0.35
C ILE A 159 -9.10 8.84 -0.30
N GLY A 160 -10.37 8.47 -0.10
CA GLY A 160 -11.53 9.22 -0.59
C GLY A 160 -11.61 10.67 -0.10
N THR A 161 -10.92 11.01 1.00
CA THR A 161 -10.80 12.41 1.49
C THR A 161 -10.17 13.33 0.45
N SER A 162 -9.05 12.91 -0.17
CA SER A 162 -8.40 13.72 -1.21
C SER A 162 -9.04 13.46 -2.58
N LEU A 163 -9.37 12.22 -2.92
CA LEU A 163 -9.96 11.90 -4.23
C LEU A 163 -11.29 12.62 -4.48
N SER A 164 -12.12 12.82 -3.45
CA SER A 164 -13.34 13.62 -3.58
C SER A 164 -13.06 15.08 -3.94
N ALA A 165 -11.97 15.69 -3.46
CA ALA A 165 -11.56 17.03 -3.87
C ALA A 165 -11.07 17.05 -5.32
N ALA A 166 -10.41 15.99 -5.79
CA ALA A 166 -10.01 15.82 -7.18
C ALA A 166 -11.24 15.76 -8.12
N VAL A 167 -12.26 14.97 -7.74
CA VAL A 167 -13.54 14.91 -8.46
C VAL A 167 -14.22 16.28 -8.47
N ALA A 168 -14.34 16.92 -7.30
CA ALA A 168 -14.99 18.24 -7.17
C ALA A 168 -14.29 19.32 -8.02
N ALA A 169 -12.95 19.36 -8.00
CA ALA A 169 -12.17 20.27 -8.81
C ALA A 169 -12.40 20.07 -10.32
N ALA A 170 -12.51 18.83 -10.78
CA ALA A 170 -12.66 18.49 -12.18
C ALA A 170 -14.03 18.86 -12.77
N ILE A 171 -15.10 18.80 -11.98
CA ILE A 171 -16.48 19.16 -12.40
C ILE A 171 -16.90 20.57 -11.97
N GLY A 172 -16.01 21.31 -11.31
CA GLY A 172 -16.29 22.66 -10.82
C GLY A 172 -17.27 22.72 -9.64
N ALA A 173 -17.42 21.62 -8.89
CA ALA A 173 -18.27 21.58 -7.70
C ALA A 173 -17.66 22.37 -6.52
N THR A 174 -18.46 22.52 -5.47
CA THR A 174 -18.01 23.07 -4.18
C THR A 174 -17.09 22.08 -3.44
N ALA A 175 -16.52 22.51 -2.31
CA ALA A 175 -15.66 21.66 -1.50
C ALA A 175 -16.39 20.36 -1.11
N PRO A 176 -15.72 19.20 -1.20
CA PRO A 176 -16.36 17.92 -0.90
C PRO A 176 -16.68 17.81 0.59
N ILE A 177 -17.72 17.04 0.89
CA ILE A 177 -18.01 16.58 2.25
C ILE A 177 -17.34 15.22 2.42
N THR A 178 -16.84 14.91 3.62
CA THR A 178 -16.27 13.58 3.89
C THR A 178 -16.97 12.88 5.03
N VAL A 179 -17.17 11.57 4.91
CA VAL A 179 -17.88 10.74 5.89
C VAL A 179 -17.06 9.51 6.32
N ARG A 180 -17.25 9.04 7.55
CA ARG A 180 -16.61 7.80 8.07
C ARG A 180 -17.64 6.69 8.25
N PRO A 181 -17.59 5.65 7.41
CA PRO A 181 -18.32 4.43 7.67
C PRO A 181 -17.78 3.72 8.94
N VAL A 182 -18.69 3.32 9.82
CA VAL A 182 -18.40 2.62 11.09
C VAL A 182 -19.18 1.30 11.18
N GLY A 183 -18.92 0.52 12.23
CA GLY A 183 -19.54 -0.79 12.44
C GLY A 183 -18.81 -1.92 11.72
N HIS A 184 -19.50 -3.06 11.57
CA HIS A 184 -18.92 -4.28 11.01
C HIS A 184 -18.37 -4.05 9.59
N PRO A 185 -17.18 -4.58 9.23
CA PRO A 185 -16.56 -4.36 7.92
C PRO A 185 -17.49 -4.66 6.73
N PHE A 186 -18.35 -5.67 6.83
CA PHE A 186 -19.29 -6.03 5.76
C PHE A 186 -20.68 -5.36 5.86
N ARG A 187 -20.93 -4.60 6.93
CA ARG A 187 -22.23 -3.94 7.18
C ARG A 187 -22.01 -2.54 7.76
N ARG A 188 -21.20 -1.77 7.06
CA ARG A 188 -20.86 -0.40 7.47
C ARG A 188 -22.11 0.48 7.48
N LYS A 189 -22.10 1.49 8.33
CA LYS A 189 -23.10 2.57 8.39
C LYS A 189 -22.39 3.90 8.54
N ILE A 190 -22.95 4.96 7.98
CA ILE A 190 -22.53 6.33 8.29
C ILE A 190 -23.42 6.92 9.38
N GLN A 191 -22.85 7.85 10.14
CA GLN A 191 -23.56 8.60 11.17
C GLN A 191 -23.45 10.07 10.78
N VAL A 192 -24.55 10.69 10.37
CA VAL A 192 -24.58 12.07 9.88
C VAL A 192 -25.43 12.92 10.82
N GLY A 193 -24.85 14.01 11.32
CA GLY A 193 -25.52 14.95 12.22
C GLY A 193 -26.56 15.82 11.50
N PRO A 194 -27.47 16.45 12.25
CA PRO A 194 -28.64 17.12 11.68
C PRO A 194 -28.30 18.33 10.80
N GLN A 195 -27.27 19.13 11.11
CA GLN A 195 -26.94 20.30 10.29
C GLN A 195 -26.31 19.86 8.96
N LEU A 196 -25.42 18.87 8.98
CA LEU A 196 -24.84 18.29 7.77
C LEU A 196 -25.91 17.59 6.91
N SER A 197 -26.86 16.88 7.54
CA SER A 197 -27.99 16.28 6.83
C SER A 197 -28.83 17.34 6.09
N GLN A 198 -29.16 18.45 6.76
CA GLN A 198 -29.86 19.56 6.14
C GLN A 198 -29.06 20.19 4.98
N GLN A 199 -27.74 20.33 5.12
CA GLN A 199 -26.88 20.85 4.06
C GLN A 199 -26.84 19.92 2.84
N LEU A 200 -26.65 18.62 3.05
CA LEU A 200 -26.61 17.61 1.98
C LEU A 200 -27.91 17.55 1.18
N LEU A 201 -29.05 17.71 1.85
CA LEU A 201 -30.39 17.56 1.27
C LEU A 201 -31.03 18.89 0.86
N ARG A 202 -30.28 20.00 0.94
CA ARG A 202 -30.79 21.36 0.66
C ARG A 202 -31.24 21.50 -0.79
N ASP A 203 -30.41 21.05 -1.74
CA ASP A 203 -30.75 21.05 -3.15
C ASP A 203 -31.37 19.69 -3.54
N ARG A 204 -32.68 19.69 -3.79
CA ARG A 204 -33.42 18.48 -4.15
C ARG A 204 -33.14 18.02 -5.59
N THR A 205 -32.45 18.82 -6.39
CA THR A 205 -32.12 18.54 -7.79
C THR A 205 -30.67 18.11 -7.98
N ALA A 206 -29.82 18.23 -6.96
CA ALA A 206 -28.40 17.89 -7.04
C ALA A 206 -28.19 16.38 -7.30
N ASP A 207 -27.16 16.07 -8.09
CA ASP A 207 -26.58 14.74 -8.16
C ASP A 207 -25.58 14.52 -7.02
N PHE A 208 -25.30 13.26 -6.69
CA PHE A 208 -24.39 12.86 -5.63
C PHE A 208 -23.26 11.99 -6.19
N ALA A 209 -22.02 12.42 -6.00
CA ALA A 209 -20.83 11.66 -6.36
C ALA A 209 -20.21 11.05 -5.10
N ILE A 210 -20.25 9.73 -4.97
CA ILE A 210 -19.61 9.00 -3.86
C ILE A 210 -18.22 8.57 -4.35
N VAL A 211 -17.18 8.94 -3.60
CA VAL A 211 -15.78 8.81 -4.02
C VAL A 211 -14.96 8.05 -2.97
N ASP A 212 -14.32 6.97 -3.39
CA ASP A 212 -13.38 6.19 -2.59
C ASP A 212 -12.51 5.31 -3.50
N GLU A 213 -11.53 4.62 -2.94
CA GLU A 213 -10.71 3.62 -3.63
C GLU A 213 -11.44 2.30 -3.88
N GLY A 214 -12.33 1.91 -2.96
CA GLY A 214 -13.02 0.62 -3.03
C GLY A 214 -13.84 0.44 -4.33
N PRO A 215 -14.65 -0.62 -4.42
CA PRO A 215 -15.10 -1.49 -3.33
C PRO A 215 -14.14 -2.66 -3.04
N GLY A 216 -13.90 -2.92 -1.75
CA GLY A 216 -13.24 -4.16 -1.30
C GLY A 216 -14.19 -5.36 -1.24
N LEU A 217 -13.91 -6.32 -0.35
CA LEU A 217 -14.61 -7.62 -0.25
C LEU A 217 -16.15 -7.55 -0.15
N SER A 218 -16.73 -6.46 0.37
CA SER A 218 -18.19 -6.33 0.53
C SER A 218 -18.80 -5.08 -0.10
N GLY A 219 -17.98 -4.12 -0.57
CA GLY A 219 -18.49 -2.80 -1.02
C GLY A 219 -19.27 -1.98 0.00
N SER A 220 -19.26 -2.37 1.28
CA SER A 220 -20.16 -1.83 2.32
C SER A 220 -19.93 -0.35 2.61
N SER A 221 -18.71 0.17 2.43
CA SER A 221 -18.41 1.59 2.59
C SER A 221 -19.20 2.44 1.59
N PHE A 222 -19.11 2.12 0.28
CA PHE A 222 -19.94 2.74 -0.75
C PHE A 222 -21.43 2.51 -0.51
N GLY A 223 -21.80 1.27 -0.19
CA GLY A 223 -23.17 0.88 0.11
C GLY A 223 -23.79 1.75 1.19
N SER A 224 -23.07 1.97 2.30
CA SER A 224 -23.57 2.72 3.45
C SER A 224 -23.88 4.19 3.16
N VAL A 225 -23.15 4.83 2.24
CA VAL A 225 -23.42 6.20 1.82
C VAL A 225 -24.65 6.26 0.90
N ALA A 226 -24.73 5.33 -0.06
CA ALA A 226 -25.89 5.22 -0.94
C ALA A 226 -27.18 4.87 -0.17
N ASP A 227 -27.10 3.93 0.78
CA ASP A 227 -28.22 3.55 1.66
C ASP A 227 -28.75 4.78 2.40
N TRP A 228 -27.86 5.57 3.02
CA TRP A 228 -28.26 6.79 3.73
C TRP A 228 -28.93 7.81 2.80
N LEU A 229 -28.42 8.04 1.59
CA LEU A 229 -29.01 8.98 0.62
C LEU A 229 -30.42 8.54 0.20
N GLU A 230 -30.60 7.26 -0.13
CA GLU A 230 -31.89 6.69 -0.54
C GLU A 230 -32.92 6.74 0.60
N GLU A 231 -32.51 6.40 1.83
CA GLU A 231 -33.34 6.52 3.04
C GLU A 231 -33.84 7.95 3.28
N HIS A 232 -33.11 8.96 2.79
CA HIS A 232 -33.46 10.38 2.89
C HIS A 232 -34.10 10.95 1.62
N GLY A 233 -34.58 10.08 0.72
CA GLY A 233 -35.38 10.44 -0.44
C GLY A 233 -34.57 10.89 -1.66
N VAL A 234 -33.26 10.60 -1.70
CA VAL A 234 -32.48 10.77 -2.93
C VAL A 234 -32.80 9.64 -3.89
N SER A 235 -33.13 9.98 -5.13
CA SER A 235 -33.41 8.98 -6.15
C SER A 235 -32.12 8.29 -6.56
N GLU A 236 -32.16 6.97 -6.70
CA GLU A 236 -31.01 6.14 -7.11
C GLU A 236 -30.40 6.58 -8.45
N SER A 237 -31.16 7.23 -9.33
CA SER A 237 -30.65 7.75 -10.62
C SER A 237 -29.70 8.93 -10.47
N ARG A 238 -29.70 9.60 -9.30
CA ARG A 238 -28.84 10.74 -8.96
C ARG A 238 -27.59 10.34 -8.18
N VAL A 239 -27.41 9.05 -7.89
CA VAL A 239 -26.25 8.54 -7.15
C VAL A 239 -25.23 7.96 -8.12
N HIS A 240 -24.01 8.51 -8.10
CA HIS A 240 -22.92 8.15 -9.00
C HIS A 240 -21.72 7.66 -8.20
N PHE A 241 -21.14 6.53 -8.62
CA PHE A 241 -19.97 5.96 -7.97
C PHE A 241 -18.69 6.32 -8.72
N PHE A 242 -17.66 6.70 -7.95
CA PHE A 242 -16.29 6.91 -8.41
C PHE A 242 -15.37 5.97 -7.61
N PRO A 243 -15.26 4.69 -8.04
CA PRO A 243 -14.35 3.71 -7.45
C PRO A 243 -12.97 3.72 -8.08
N GLY A 244 -12.03 2.98 -7.47
CA GLY A 244 -10.68 2.78 -8.01
C GLY A 244 -10.59 1.79 -9.15
N HIS A 245 -11.64 0.98 -9.41
CA HIS A 245 -11.66 -0.02 -10.47
C HIS A 245 -13.08 -0.30 -11.01
N ARG A 246 -13.14 -0.86 -12.22
CA ARG A 246 -14.41 -1.27 -12.88
C ARG A 246 -15.00 -2.57 -12.37
N GLY A 247 -14.26 -3.34 -11.57
CA GLY A 247 -14.66 -4.66 -11.07
C GLY A 247 -16.00 -4.72 -10.31
N GLU A 248 -16.46 -5.94 -10.06
CA GLU A 248 -17.66 -6.24 -9.27
C GLU A 248 -17.37 -6.18 -7.76
N LEU A 249 -18.43 -6.13 -6.94
CA LEU A 249 -18.30 -6.29 -5.49
C LEU A 249 -17.80 -7.70 -5.14
N GLY A 250 -17.05 -7.81 -4.05
CA GLY A 250 -16.59 -9.10 -3.55
C GLY A 250 -17.71 -9.98 -2.97
N PRO A 251 -17.39 -11.24 -2.61
CA PRO A 251 -18.37 -12.25 -2.22
C PRO A 251 -19.11 -11.98 -0.90
N GLU A 252 -18.60 -11.07 -0.07
CA GLU A 252 -19.19 -10.70 1.22
C GLU A 252 -20.21 -9.56 1.10
N ALA A 253 -20.51 -9.10 -0.12
CA ALA A 253 -21.49 -8.05 -0.37
C ALA A 253 -22.92 -8.58 -0.24
N SER A 254 -23.83 -7.69 0.20
CA SER A 254 -25.25 -8.03 0.26
C SER A 254 -25.85 -8.12 -1.16
N GLN A 255 -26.91 -8.89 -1.33
CA GLN A 255 -27.62 -8.99 -2.62
C GLN A 255 -28.12 -7.62 -3.11
N ALA A 256 -28.61 -6.78 -2.19
CA ALA A 256 -29.05 -5.42 -2.51
C ALA A 256 -27.88 -4.55 -3.02
N HIS A 257 -26.72 -4.61 -2.38
CA HIS A 257 -25.53 -3.88 -2.83
C HIS A 257 -25.03 -4.38 -4.19
N HIS A 258 -25.05 -5.70 -4.45
CA HIS A 258 -24.73 -6.24 -5.77
C HIS A 258 -25.66 -5.72 -6.87
N GLN A 259 -26.98 -5.73 -6.61
CA GLN A 259 -27.97 -5.22 -7.57
C GLN A 259 -27.77 -3.74 -7.86
N ARG A 260 -27.57 -2.91 -6.83
CA ARG A 260 -27.27 -1.49 -6.99
C ARG A 260 -25.97 -1.28 -7.77
N TRP A 261 -24.89 -1.98 -7.41
CA TRP A 261 -23.59 -1.84 -8.07
C TRP A 261 -23.66 -2.16 -9.57
N ALA A 262 -24.35 -3.25 -9.92
CA ALA A 262 -24.51 -3.67 -11.31
C ALA A 262 -25.41 -2.72 -12.14
N ALA A 263 -26.43 -2.12 -11.51
CA ALA A 263 -27.40 -1.27 -12.18
C ALA A 263 -26.94 0.18 -12.39
N ARG A 264 -25.83 0.60 -11.76
CA ARG A 264 -25.43 2.02 -11.68
C ARG A 264 -24.14 2.31 -12.43
N PRO A 265 -24.00 3.52 -13.03
CA PRO A 265 -22.76 3.93 -13.66
C PRO A 265 -21.60 3.99 -12.65
N ARG A 266 -20.51 3.29 -13.00
CA ARG A 266 -19.21 3.37 -12.32
C ARG A 266 -18.31 4.27 -13.15
N ASN A 267 -17.98 5.44 -12.64
CA ASN A 267 -17.14 6.39 -13.34
C ASN A 267 -15.68 6.08 -13.01
N VAL A 268 -15.00 5.42 -13.96
CA VAL A 268 -13.61 4.95 -13.76
C VAL A 268 -12.79 5.25 -15.00
N VAL A 269 -11.59 5.76 -14.77
CA VAL A 269 -10.50 5.80 -15.75
C VAL A 269 -9.35 5.05 -15.10
N ASP A 270 -9.00 3.90 -15.65
CA ASP A 270 -7.95 3.06 -15.09
C ASP A 270 -6.57 3.63 -15.47
N LEU A 271 -5.52 3.26 -14.73
CA LEU A 271 -4.16 3.74 -14.96
C LEU A 271 -3.70 3.52 -16.41
N ASP A 272 -3.97 2.34 -16.97
CA ASP A 272 -3.55 1.98 -18.32
C ASP A 272 -4.16 2.95 -19.35
N GLU A 273 -5.42 3.33 -19.15
CA GLU A 273 -6.09 4.33 -19.99
C GLU A 273 -5.50 5.73 -19.81
N LEU A 274 -5.11 6.08 -18.57
CA LEU A 274 -4.53 7.38 -18.24
C LEU A 274 -3.13 7.58 -18.83
N VAL A 275 -2.22 6.61 -18.62
CA VAL A 275 -0.78 6.81 -18.86
C VAL A 275 -0.17 5.89 -19.92
N LEU A 276 -0.86 4.82 -20.34
CA LEU A 276 -0.41 3.95 -21.45
C LEU A 276 -1.18 4.20 -22.75
N GLY A 277 -2.35 4.85 -22.68
CA GLY A 277 -3.20 5.18 -23.82
C GLY A 277 -2.65 6.27 -24.76
N GLY A 278 -3.45 6.65 -25.76
CA GLY A 278 -3.12 7.63 -26.81
C GLY A 278 -3.20 9.10 -26.37
N GLY A 279 -3.04 9.40 -25.08
CA GLY A 279 -3.03 10.76 -24.55
C GLY A 279 -1.81 11.59 -25.02
N PRO A 280 -1.76 12.89 -24.70
CA PRO A 280 -0.60 13.73 -24.97
C PRO A 280 0.70 13.12 -24.41
N ALA A 281 1.79 13.19 -25.18
CA ALA A 281 3.07 12.60 -24.81
C ALA A 281 3.56 12.94 -23.39
N PRO A 282 3.48 14.20 -22.90
CA PRO A 282 3.94 14.53 -21.54
C PRO A 282 3.24 13.76 -20.42
N GLN A 283 2.03 13.24 -20.64
CA GLN A 283 1.23 12.52 -19.64
C GLN A 283 1.42 11.00 -19.70
N ARG A 284 2.21 10.50 -20.66
CA ARG A 284 2.38 9.06 -20.88
C ARG A 284 3.59 8.53 -20.10
N LEU A 285 3.44 7.32 -19.55
CA LEU A 285 4.49 6.68 -18.76
C LEU A 285 5.78 6.42 -19.58
N ASP A 286 5.66 6.15 -20.88
CA ASP A 286 6.83 5.96 -21.74
C ASP A 286 7.66 7.23 -21.90
N ALA A 287 7.02 8.41 -21.96
CA ALA A 287 7.72 9.69 -21.97
C ALA A 287 8.44 9.95 -20.63
N TRP A 288 7.77 9.69 -19.50
CA TRP A 288 8.35 9.84 -18.16
C TRP A 288 9.59 8.96 -17.97
N VAL A 289 9.52 7.71 -18.42
CA VAL A 289 10.65 6.78 -18.36
C VAL A 289 11.75 7.20 -19.34
N SER A 290 11.40 7.65 -20.55
CA SER A 290 12.38 8.08 -21.55
C SER A 290 13.22 9.26 -21.08
N GLU A 291 12.64 10.19 -20.30
CA GLU A 291 13.36 11.32 -19.72
C GLU A 291 14.46 10.86 -18.76
N LEU A 292 14.25 9.76 -18.02
CA LEU A 292 15.22 9.24 -17.05
C LEU A 292 16.28 8.33 -17.67
N VAL A 293 15.91 7.46 -18.60
CA VAL A 293 16.81 6.38 -19.10
C VAL A 293 17.10 6.46 -20.59
N GLY A 294 16.68 7.54 -21.25
CA GLY A 294 16.84 7.76 -22.68
C GLY A 294 15.72 7.11 -23.52
N PRO A 295 15.71 7.37 -24.85
CA PRO A 295 14.63 6.96 -25.73
C PRO A 295 14.37 5.44 -25.71
N LEU A 296 13.09 5.07 -25.61
CA LEU A 296 12.70 3.68 -25.70
C LEU A 296 12.80 3.16 -27.13
N ARG A 297 13.33 1.95 -27.30
CA ARG A 297 13.40 1.23 -28.58
C ARG A 297 12.08 0.59 -29.00
N GLN A 298 11.17 0.42 -28.06
CA GLN A 298 9.86 -0.20 -28.24
C GLN A 298 8.94 0.19 -27.07
N PRO A 299 7.62 -0.06 -27.17
CA PRO A 299 6.69 0.17 -26.08
C PRO A 299 7.08 -0.58 -24.78
N LEU A 300 6.63 -0.05 -23.65
CA LEU A 300 6.78 -0.70 -22.35
C LEU A 300 6.14 -2.08 -22.38
N GLN A 301 6.86 -3.10 -21.93
CA GLN A 301 6.33 -4.46 -21.81
C GLN A 301 5.77 -4.67 -20.40
N GLU A 302 4.47 -4.93 -20.29
CA GLU A 302 3.78 -5.24 -19.04
C GLU A 302 4.25 -6.59 -18.48
N ILE A 303 4.63 -6.62 -17.19
CA ILE A 303 5.06 -7.83 -16.48
C ILE A 303 4.52 -7.89 -15.02
N SER A 304 3.39 -7.26 -14.73
CA SER A 304 2.81 -7.24 -13.37
C SER A 304 2.14 -8.56 -13.00
N GLY A 305 1.66 -8.70 -11.76
CA GLY A 305 0.80 -9.82 -11.35
C GLY A 305 1.45 -11.21 -11.49
N GLY A 306 2.79 -11.29 -11.43
CA GLY A 306 3.54 -12.51 -11.70
C GLY A 306 3.97 -12.72 -13.16
N GLY A 307 3.65 -11.80 -14.07
CA GLY A 307 4.06 -11.84 -15.49
C GLY A 307 5.58 -11.81 -15.68
N TRP A 308 6.31 -11.21 -14.73
CA TRP A 308 7.78 -11.21 -14.68
C TRP A 308 8.39 -12.63 -14.67
N ARG A 309 7.65 -13.66 -14.25
CA ARG A 309 8.11 -15.05 -14.26
C ARG A 309 8.40 -15.56 -15.68
N SER A 310 7.77 -14.99 -16.70
CA SER A 310 8.07 -15.25 -18.12
C SER A 310 9.47 -14.80 -18.54
N MET A 311 10.11 -13.92 -17.76
CA MET A 311 11.47 -13.44 -17.99
C MET A 311 12.53 -14.30 -17.30
N LEU A 312 12.12 -15.25 -16.44
CA LEU A 312 13.04 -16.19 -15.80
C LEU A 312 13.47 -17.26 -16.80
N GLN A 313 14.74 -17.67 -16.73
CA GLN A 313 15.22 -18.84 -17.46
C GLN A 313 14.66 -20.10 -16.78
N GLY A 314 13.76 -20.84 -17.46
CA GLY A 314 13.16 -22.04 -16.89
C GLY A 314 11.85 -22.45 -17.55
N ARG A 315 11.32 -23.62 -17.17
CA ARG A 315 10.01 -24.08 -17.63
C ARG A 315 8.92 -23.44 -16.77
N GLN A 316 7.75 -23.18 -17.35
CA GLN A 316 6.60 -22.63 -16.60
C GLN A 316 6.23 -23.46 -15.35
N LYS A 317 6.49 -24.78 -15.37
CA LYS A 317 6.27 -25.66 -14.21
C LYS A 317 7.17 -25.35 -13.00
N SER A 318 8.32 -24.71 -13.20
CA SER A 318 9.26 -24.33 -12.14
C SER A 318 9.14 -22.87 -11.71
N TRP A 319 8.10 -22.15 -12.16
CA TRP A 319 7.85 -20.79 -11.73
C TRP A 319 7.55 -20.72 -10.23
N PRO A 320 8.09 -19.72 -9.51
CA PRO A 320 7.72 -19.48 -8.12
C PRO A 320 6.24 -19.10 -8.02
N PRO A 321 5.58 -19.30 -6.86
CA PRO A 321 4.21 -18.85 -6.65
C PRO A 321 4.12 -17.33 -6.74
N ALA A 322 2.98 -16.81 -7.20
CA ALA A 322 2.67 -15.39 -7.19
C ALA A 322 1.27 -15.15 -6.61
N ASP A 323 1.16 -14.12 -5.78
CA ASP A 323 -0.12 -13.62 -5.29
C ASP A 323 -0.37 -12.24 -5.91
N PRO A 324 -1.22 -12.13 -6.95
CA PRO A 324 -1.49 -10.88 -7.64
C PRO A 324 -1.96 -9.75 -6.71
N ARG A 325 -2.55 -10.05 -5.55
CA ARG A 325 -3.02 -9.06 -4.58
C ARG A 325 -1.89 -8.21 -4.01
N PHE A 326 -0.69 -8.78 -3.90
CA PHE A 326 0.50 -8.09 -3.37
C PHE A 326 1.52 -7.74 -4.46
N GLU A 327 1.23 -8.03 -5.73
CA GLU A 327 2.12 -7.71 -6.84
C GLU A 327 1.94 -6.27 -7.31
N ARG A 328 3.02 -5.46 -7.20
CA ARG A 328 3.05 -4.10 -7.76
C ARG A 328 2.97 -4.12 -9.29
N ARG A 329 2.47 -3.02 -9.87
CA ARG A 329 2.56 -2.75 -11.31
C ARG A 329 4.03 -2.67 -11.75
N LYS A 330 4.38 -3.38 -12.82
CA LYS A 330 5.74 -3.54 -13.33
C LYS A 330 5.74 -3.54 -14.86
N PHE A 331 6.72 -2.84 -15.42
CA PHE A 331 7.00 -2.85 -16.86
C PHE A 331 8.49 -3.04 -17.12
N LEU A 332 8.84 -3.54 -18.29
CA LEU A 332 10.19 -3.47 -18.84
C LEU A 332 10.29 -2.36 -19.87
N ALA A 333 11.24 -1.46 -19.66
CA ALA A 333 11.66 -0.48 -20.64
C ALA A 333 12.96 -0.94 -21.31
N ARG A 334 13.05 -0.83 -22.64
CA ARG A 334 14.27 -1.19 -23.39
C ARG A 334 14.79 0.04 -24.13
N THR A 335 16.05 0.37 -23.89
CA THR A 335 16.75 1.56 -24.40
C THR A 335 18.01 1.12 -25.15
N ALA A 336 18.81 2.08 -25.63
CA ALA A 336 20.12 1.77 -26.19
C ALA A 336 21.11 1.21 -25.14
N ASP A 337 21.00 1.68 -23.90
CA ASP A 337 21.92 1.36 -22.82
C ASP A 337 21.48 0.13 -21.98
N GLY A 338 20.38 -0.50 -22.39
CA GLY A 338 19.91 -1.79 -21.89
C GLY A 338 18.45 -1.78 -21.42
N THR A 339 18.13 -2.74 -20.55
CA THR A 339 16.79 -3.00 -20.03
C THR A 339 16.64 -2.46 -18.61
N TRP A 340 15.46 -1.92 -18.31
CA TRP A 340 15.11 -1.31 -17.03
C TRP A 340 13.80 -1.89 -16.52
N LEU A 341 13.72 -2.14 -15.21
CA LEU A 341 12.47 -2.40 -14.51
C LEU A 341 11.86 -1.08 -14.09
N VAL A 342 10.61 -0.87 -14.48
CA VAL A 342 9.77 0.26 -14.08
C VAL A 342 8.70 -0.29 -13.16
N LYS A 343 8.83 -0.07 -11.85
CA LYS A 343 7.96 -0.66 -10.81
C LYS A 343 7.23 0.44 -10.04
N PHE A 344 5.93 0.33 -9.90
CA PHE A 344 5.18 1.26 -9.05
C PHE A 344 5.63 1.12 -7.58
N ALA A 345 6.01 2.24 -6.99
CA ALA A 345 6.56 2.35 -5.64
C ALA A 345 5.70 3.25 -4.74
N GLY A 346 4.65 3.87 -5.26
CA GLY A 346 3.77 4.74 -4.50
C GLY A 346 3.98 6.22 -4.83
N LEU A 347 2.94 7.04 -4.63
CA LEU A 347 2.96 8.47 -4.90
C LEU A 347 3.49 9.28 -3.70
N GLY A 348 3.91 10.51 -3.99
CA GLY A 348 4.38 11.46 -2.99
C GLY A 348 5.49 10.91 -2.10
N ASP A 349 5.38 11.13 -0.79
CA ASP A 349 6.40 10.74 0.18
C ASP A 349 6.64 9.22 0.23
N VAL A 350 5.65 8.39 -0.11
CA VAL A 350 5.81 6.93 -0.12
C VAL A 350 6.86 6.53 -1.16
N GLY A 351 6.72 7.03 -2.39
CA GLY A 351 7.67 6.77 -3.47
C GLY A 351 9.05 7.33 -3.18
N GLN A 352 9.13 8.54 -2.60
CA GLN A 352 10.41 9.17 -2.25
C GLN A 352 11.17 8.39 -1.19
N ARG A 353 10.51 7.95 -0.10
CA ARG A 353 11.13 7.09 0.91
C ARG A 353 11.63 5.77 0.32
N LYS A 354 10.86 5.14 -0.58
CA LYS A 354 11.30 3.91 -1.24
C LYS A 354 12.49 4.16 -2.17
N LEU A 355 12.56 5.29 -2.88
CA LEU A 355 13.71 5.67 -3.70
C LEU A 355 14.98 5.84 -2.83
N GLU A 356 14.87 6.53 -1.69
CA GLU A 356 15.98 6.69 -0.75
C GLU A 356 16.50 5.34 -0.24
N ASN A 357 15.60 4.46 0.20
CA ASN A 357 15.96 3.11 0.64
C ASN A 357 16.58 2.29 -0.50
N ALA A 358 16.04 2.40 -1.72
CA ALA A 358 16.54 1.69 -2.88
C ALA A 358 17.97 2.12 -3.26
N ARG A 359 18.28 3.42 -3.16
CA ARG A 359 19.63 3.95 -3.37
C ARG A 359 20.60 3.41 -2.32
N LEU A 360 20.24 3.47 -1.04
CA LEU A 360 21.08 2.95 0.05
C LEU A 360 21.40 1.45 -0.14
N LEU A 361 20.40 0.65 -0.50
CA LEU A 361 20.58 -0.79 -0.76
C LEU A 361 21.44 -1.07 -2.00
N ALA A 362 21.24 -0.31 -3.08
CA ALA A 362 21.97 -0.46 -4.32
C ALA A 362 23.44 -0.04 -4.17
N GLU A 363 23.71 1.09 -3.52
CA GLU A 363 25.06 1.59 -3.21
C GLU A 363 25.84 0.62 -2.32
N ALA A 364 25.14 -0.07 -1.42
CA ALA A 364 25.73 -1.12 -0.59
C ALA A 364 25.90 -2.48 -1.32
N GLY A 365 25.48 -2.58 -2.59
CA GLY A 365 25.63 -3.78 -3.41
C GLY A 365 24.64 -4.90 -3.10
N PHE A 366 23.51 -4.60 -2.45
CA PHE A 366 22.50 -5.60 -2.10
C PHE A 366 21.36 -5.71 -3.12
N THR A 367 21.10 -4.66 -3.89
CA THR A 367 20.03 -4.62 -4.89
C THR A 367 20.55 -4.09 -6.23
N PRO A 368 19.82 -4.31 -7.35
CA PRO A 368 20.18 -3.69 -8.62
C PRO A 368 20.31 -2.16 -8.55
N PRO A 369 21.16 -1.55 -9.41
CA PRO A 369 21.29 -0.10 -9.49
C PRO A 369 19.95 0.61 -9.77
N VAL A 370 19.71 1.71 -9.05
CA VAL A 370 18.48 2.50 -9.13
C VAL A 370 18.79 3.82 -9.83
N PHE A 371 17.98 4.19 -10.82
CA PHE A 371 18.16 5.43 -11.58
C PHE A 371 17.36 6.58 -10.98
N GLY A 372 16.08 6.35 -10.70
CA GLY A 372 15.22 7.42 -10.21
C GLY A 372 13.77 7.00 -10.00
N LEU A 373 12.94 7.99 -9.73
CA LEU A 373 11.50 7.87 -9.56
C LEU A 373 10.82 8.83 -10.55
N CYS A 374 9.92 8.33 -11.38
CA CYS A 374 9.07 9.15 -12.24
C CYS A 374 7.61 9.01 -11.82
N HIS A 375 7.10 10.01 -11.11
CA HIS A 375 5.70 10.09 -10.65
C HIS A 375 5.15 8.78 -10.08
N GLY A 376 5.84 8.23 -9.08
CA GLY A 376 5.47 7.00 -8.39
C GLY A 376 6.00 5.70 -8.99
N PHE A 377 6.66 5.73 -10.15
CA PHE A 377 7.37 4.57 -10.70
C PHE A 377 8.87 4.65 -10.44
N LEU A 378 9.39 3.67 -9.70
CA LEU A 378 10.82 3.48 -9.49
C LEU A 378 11.44 2.81 -10.72
N VAL A 379 12.52 3.39 -11.24
CA VAL A 379 13.26 2.89 -12.39
C VAL A 379 14.60 2.33 -11.91
N GLN A 380 14.82 1.04 -12.13
CA GLN A 380 16.05 0.34 -11.76
C GLN A 380 16.57 -0.52 -12.91
N LYS A 381 17.87 -0.84 -12.90
CA LYS A 381 18.46 -1.71 -13.91
C LYS A 381 17.83 -3.11 -13.85
N TRP A 382 17.43 -3.64 -14.99
CA TRP A 382 17.06 -5.04 -15.09
C TRP A 382 18.31 -5.91 -15.14
N VAL A 383 18.53 -6.72 -14.10
CA VAL A 383 19.64 -7.66 -14.04
C VAL A 383 19.13 -9.02 -14.50
N VAL A 384 19.69 -9.52 -15.60
CA VAL A 384 19.47 -10.90 -16.04
C VAL A 384 20.34 -11.80 -15.18
N ALA A 385 19.72 -12.47 -14.23
CA ALA A 385 20.38 -13.46 -13.40
C ALA A 385 19.44 -14.65 -13.23
N GLU A 386 20.04 -15.83 -13.09
CA GLU A 386 19.27 -17.02 -12.76
C GLU A 386 18.85 -16.93 -11.29
N PRO A 387 17.58 -17.25 -10.96
CA PRO A 387 17.20 -17.48 -9.58
C PRO A 387 18.17 -18.49 -8.96
N LEU A 388 18.54 -18.29 -7.71
CA LEU A 388 19.52 -19.11 -7.02
C LEU A 388 19.22 -20.61 -7.14
N ALA A 389 19.95 -21.31 -8.02
CA ALA A 389 19.84 -22.76 -8.18
C ALA A 389 20.59 -23.48 -7.05
N PRO A 390 20.12 -24.64 -6.56
CA PRO A 390 20.77 -25.36 -5.47
C PRO A 390 22.25 -25.73 -5.71
N SER A 391 22.67 -25.89 -6.97
CA SER A 391 24.03 -26.27 -7.36
C SER A 391 25.04 -25.12 -7.36
N ASP A 392 24.59 -23.87 -7.54
CA ASP A 392 25.43 -22.66 -7.53
C ASP A 392 25.48 -21.99 -6.15
N PHE A 393 24.91 -22.66 -5.15
CA PHE A 393 24.75 -22.18 -3.79
C PHE A 393 26.02 -22.43 -2.98
N HIS A 394 26.95 -21.47 -2.99
CA HIS A 394 28.00 -21.36 -1.98
C HIS A 394 27.38 -20.95 -0.64
N ARG A 395 26.80 -21.94 0.04
CA ARG A 395 25.91 -21.77 1.21
C ARG A 395 26.49 -20.86 2.29
N THR A 396 27.77 -21.04 2.63
CA THR A 396 28.45 -20.22 3.63
C THR A 396 28.57 -18.75 3.20
N GLU A 397 28.99 -18.50 1.96
CA GLU A 397 29.11 -17.15 1.41
C GLU A 397 27.76 -16.44 1.34
N PHE A 398 26.71 -17.19 0.97
CA PHE A 398 25.35 -16.65 0.97
C PHE A 398 24.87 -16.29 2.37
N VAL A 399 25.07 -17.16 3.37
CA VAL A 399 24.69 -16.86 4.76
C VAL A 399 25.41 -15.62 5.29
N GLU A 400 26.70 -15.46 4.97
CA GLU A 400 27.43 -14.24 5.31
C GLU A 400 26.88 -13.01 4.59
N HIS A 401 26.62 -13.10 3.29
CA HIS A 401 26.01 -12.01 2.50
C HIS A 401 24.64 -11.62 3.06
N LEU A 402 23.78 -12.59 3.36
CA LEU A 402 22.47 -12.39 3.96
C LEU A 402 22.59 -11.72 5.34
N GLY A 403 23.55 -12.13 6.16
CA GLY A 403 23.82 -11.48 7.44
C GLY A 403 24.23 -10.01 7.28
N ARG A 404 25.07 -9.70 6.29
CA ARG A 404 25.43 -8.30 5.95
C ARG A 404 24.22 -7.50 5.50
N TYR A 405 23.37 -8.09 4.66
CA TYR A 405 22.15 -7.46 4.17
C TYR A 405 21.19 -7.12 5.31
N LEU A 406 20.86 -8.09 6.16
CA LEU A 406 19.94 -7.89 7.28
C LEU A 406 20.48 -6.88 8.31
N ALA A 407 21.78 -6.95 8.62
CA ALA A 407 22.42 -5.95 9.48
C ALA A 407 22.39 -4.55 8.87
N PHE A 408 22.59 -4.43 7.56
CA PHE A 408 22.52 -3.15 6.86
C PHE A 408 21.12 -2.56 6.97
N ARG A 409 20.07 -3.35 6.70
CA ARG A 409 18.68 -2.90 6.86
C ARG A 409 18.42 -2.35 8.26
N ALA A 410 18.75 -3.13 9.28
CA ALA A 410 18.51 -2.77 10.68
C ALA A 410 19.25 -1.50 11.14
N ARG A 411 20.41 -1.20 10.53
CA ARG A 411 21.30 -0.12 10.99
C ARG A 411 21.26 1.14 10.12
N ARG A 412 21.04 0.99 8.81
CA ARG A 412 21.26 2.05 7.81
C ARG A 412 19.96 2.56 7.19
N LEU A 413 18.90 1.76 7.15
CA LEU A 413 17.62 2.25 6.66
C LEU A 413 16.94 3.13 7.73
N PRO A 414 16.13 4.13 7.32
CA PRO A 414 15.38 4.96 8.24
C PRO A 414 14.50 4.12 9.16
N ARG A 415 14.31 4.60 10.40
CA ARG A 415 13.38 3.94 11.32
C ARG A 415 11.95 4.02 10.76
N PRO A 416 11.18 2.93 10.83
CA PRO A 416 9.79 2.96 10.39
C PRO A 416 8.97 4.01 11.15
N ALA A 417 8.10 4.73 10.43
CA ALA A 417 7.21 5.74 11.01
C ALA A 417 6.02 5.12 11.78
N ALA A 418 5.56 3.95 11.34
CA ALA A 418 4.54 3.15 12.02
C ALA A 418 5.19 1.99 12.76
N ARG A 419 4.52 1.51 13.82
CA ARG A 419 4.85 0.23 14.44
C ARG A 419 4.15 -0.89 13.66
N GLY A 420 4.81 -2.02 13.47
CA GLY A 420 4.15 -3.25 13.01
C GLY A 420 3.27 -3.87 14.11
N ALA A 421 2.72 -5.04 13.83
CA ALA A 421 1.98 -5.83 14.80
C ALA A 421 2.79 -6.05 16.08
N SER A 422 2.12 -5.95 17.23
CA SER A 422 2.70 -6.34 18.51
C SER A 422 2.88 -7.86 18.58
N LEU A 423 3.73 -8.35 19.50
CA LEU A 423 3.85 -9.80 19.73
C LEU A 423 2.51 -10.45 20.11
N ALA A 424 1.63 -9.71 20.79
CA ALA A 424 0.27 -10.16 21.09
C ALA A 424 -0.58 -10.32 19.81
N MET A 425 -0.56 -9.34 18.91
CA MET A 425 -1.25 -9.42 17.63
C MET A 425 -0.69 -10.54 16.73
N LEU A 426 0.63 -10.74 16.71
CA LEU A 426 1.25 -11.85 16.00
C LEU A 426 0.86 -13.21 16.59
N CYS A 427 0.74 -13.30 17.92
CA CYS A 427 0.25 -14.49 18.61
C CYS A 427 -1.21 -14.79 18.27
N GLU A 428 -2.08 -13.78 18.30
CA GLU A 428 -3.49 -13.91 17.90
C GLU A 428 -3.62 -14.40 16.45
N MET A 429 -2.88 -13.79 15.52
CA MET A 429 -2.82 -14.22 14.13
C MET A 429 -2.32 -15.66 14.00
N ALA A 430 -1.24 -16.02 14.69
CA ALA A 430 -0.66 -17.35 14.59
C ALA A 430 -1.61 -18.43 15.12
N VAL A 431 -2.28 -18.17 16.25
CA VAL A 431 -3.27 -19.08 16.84
C VAL A 431 -4.48 -19.22 15.92
N ALA A 432 -5.02 -18.12 15.39
CA ALA A 432 -6.18 -18.14 14.50
C ALA A 432 -5.87 -18.91 13.20
N ASN A 433 -4.77 -18.60 12.51
CA ASN A 433 -4.40 -19.27 11.26
C ASN A 433 -4.10 -20.76 11.48
N THR A 434 -3.52 -21.13 12.63
CA THR A 434 -3.30 -22.53 13.01
C THR A 434 -4.61 -23.24 13.31
N GLY A 435 -5.57 -22.57 13.97
CA GLY A 435 -6.90 -23.09 14.25
C GLY A 435 -7.69 -23.37 12.98
N GLU A 436 -7.66 -22.44 12.02
CA GLU A 436 -8.31 -22.64 10.72
C GLU A 436 -7.65 -23.76 9.90
N ALA A 437 -6.32 -23.90 9.97
CA ALA A 437 -5.59 -24.92 9.20
C ALA A 437 -5.68 -26.34 9.81
N PHE A 438 -5.65 -26.46 11.14
CA PHE A 438 -5.46 -27.75 11.84
C PHE A 438 -6.43 -28.01 12.99
N GLY A 439 -7.32 -27.07 13.31
CA GLY A 439 -8.28 -27.16 14.40
C GLY A 439 -7.77 -26.66 15.76
N GLU A 440 -8.71 -26.42 16.66
CA GLU A 440 -8.51 -25.79 17.98
C GLU A 440 -7.48 -26.50 18.87
N ALA A 441 -7.40 -27.83 18.81
CA ALA A 441 -6.47 -28.59 19.63
C ALA A 441 -5.00 -28.27 19.30
N VAL A 442 -4.68 -28.08 18.02
CA VAL A 442 -3.33 -27.71 17.58
C VAL A 442 -3.05 -26.24 17.88
N ALA A 443 -4.03 -25.36 17.68
CA ALA A 443 -3.94 -23.95 18.02
C ALA A 443 -3.67 -23.73 19.53
N ALA A 444 -4.33 -24.49 20.40
CA ALA A 444 -4.11 -24.45 21.85
C ALA A 444 -2.69 -24.89 22.23
N ARG A 445 -2.13 -25.91 21.57
CA ARG A 445 -0.73 -26.34 21.76
C ARG A 445 0.24 -25.24 21.35
N LEU A 446 0.03 -24.61 20.19
CA LEU A 446 0.83 -23.47 19.75
C LEU A 446 0.77 -22.32 20.75
N LYS A 447 -0.43 -21.97 21.24
CA LYS A 447 -0.61 -20.92 22.25
C LYS A 447 0.20 -21.22 23.52
N SER A 448 0.11 -22.45 24.03
CA SER A 448 0.89 -22.90 25.20
C SER A 448 2.41 -22.83 24.96
N LEU A 449 2.88 -23.18 23.76
CA LEU A 449 4.29 -23.05 23.38
C LEU A 449 4.74 -21.59 23.34
N LEU A 450 3.96 -20.72 22.71
CA LEU A 450 4.26 -19.28 22.62
C LEU A 450 4.28 -18.62 23.99
N SER A 451 3.34 -18.95 24.87
CA SER A 451 3.32 -18.44 26.26
C SER A 451 4.54 -18.88 27.08
N ARG A 452 5.19 -19.99 26.74
CA ARG A 452 6.45 -20.43 27.39
C ARG A 452 7.68 -19.75 26.79
N THR A 453 7.63 -19.37 25.51
CA THR A 453 8.77 -18.83 24.75
C THR A 453 8.86 -17.31 24.86
N LEU A 454 7.71 -16.63 24.90
CA LEU A 454 7.62 -15.18 24.99
C LEU A 454 7.68 -14.75 26.45
N ARG A 455 8.72 -13.99 26.80
CA ARG A 455 8.79 -13.26 28.08
C ARG A 455 8.29 -11.84 27.90
N ASP A 456 7.71 -11.26 28.95
CA ASP A 456 7.17 -9.90 28.92
C ASP A 456 8.24 -8.81 28.71
N ASP A 457 9.52 -9.14 28.94
CA ASP A 457 10.66 -8.22 28.92
C ASP A 457 11.53 -8.31 27.65
N LEU A 458 11.11 -9.05 26.62
CA LEU A 458 11.90 -9.19 25.40
C LEU A 458 12.08 -7.83 24.69
N PRO A 459 13.32 -7.36 24.46
CA PRO A 459 13.55 -6.07 23.82
C PRO A 459 13.28 -6.18 22.31
N VAL A 460 12.08 -5.73 21.90
CA VAL A 460 11.70 -5.64 20.48
C VAL A 460 12.07 -4.26 19.94
N MET A 461 12.90 -4.20 18.91
CA MET A 461 13.24 -2.96 18.22
C MET A 461 12.80 -3.02 16.75
N PRO A 462 11.63 -2.44 16.42
CA PRO A 462 11.16 -2.40 15.04
C PRO A 462 12.15 -1.70 14.11
N VAL A 463 12.46 -2.35 12.99
CA VAL A 463 13.28 -1.83 11.89
C VAL A 463 12.57 -2.04 10.56
N ASP A 464 13.12 -1.48 9.49
CA ASP A 464 12.65 -1.74 8.14
C ASP A 464 13.13 -3.13 7.66
N THR A 465 12.37 -4.17 8.02
CA THR A 465 12.64 -5.56 7.64
C THR A 465 12.44 -5.79 6.13
N ASP A 466 13.08 -6.82 5.57
CA ASP A 466 12.79 -7.26 4.21
C ASP A 466 11.42 -7.95 4.14
N SER A 467 11.05 -8.75 5.15
CA SER A 467 9.78 -9.46 5.29
C SER A 467 9.39 -10.40 4.12
N ARG A 468 10.23 -10.55 3.06
CA ARG A 468 9.99 -11.44 1.92
C ARG A 468 11.29 -12.12 1.48
N LEU A 469 11.77 -13.02 2.31
CA LEU A 469 13.09 -13.67 2.15
C LEU A 469 13.08 -14.93 1.28
N HIS A 470 11.99 -15.20 0.55
CA HIS A 470 11.87 -16.38 -0.29
C HIS A 470 13.03 -16.50 -1.29
N ARG A 471 13.48 -17.74 -1.56
CA ARG A 471 14.65 -18.00 -2.42
C ARG A 471 14.56 -17.36 -3.80
N TRP A 472 13.36 -17.32 -4.37
CA TRP A 472 13.12 -16.76 -5.70
C TRP A 472 13.25 -15.24 -5.78
N GLU A 473 13.38 -14.56 -4.64
CA GLU A 473 13.65 -13.12 -4.58
C GLU A 473 15.16 -12.80 -4.70
N TRP A 474 16.00 -13.84 -4.69
CA TRP A 474 17.46 -13.70 -4.72
C TRP A 474 18.04 -14.15 -6.06
N LEU A 475 18.90 -13.29 -6.58
CA LEU A 475 19.61 -13.46 -7.83
C LEU A 475 21.07 -13.80 -7.51
N ALA A 476 21.62 -14.81 -8.18
CA ALA A 476 23.04 -15.10 -8.15
C ALA A 476 23.69 -14.80 -9.49
N GLY A 477 24.89 -14.24 -9.45
CA GLY A 477 25.67 -13.99 -10.65
C GLY A 477 27.17 -13.91 -10.33
N LYS A 478 27.96 -13.60 -11.36
CA LYS A 478 29.43 -13.52 -11.27
C LYS A 478 29.93 -12.54 -10.20
N ASN A 479 29.10 -11.57 -9.81
CA ASN A 479 29.45 -10.51 -8.87
C ASN A 479 28.81 -10.74 -7.47
N GLY A 480 28.32 -11.94 -7.19
CA GLY A 480 27.69 -12.30 -5.91
C GLY A 480 26.16 -12.34 -5.98
N PHE A 481 25.52 -11.98 -4.87
CA PHE A 481 24.07 -12.10 -4.67
C PHE A 481 23.38 -10.73 -4.66
N LEU A 482 22.19 -10.65 -5.24
CA LEU A 482 21.34 -9.46 -5.21
C LEU A 482 19.90 -9.83 -4.82
N LYS A 483 19.22 -8.94 -4.09
CA LYS A 483 17.78 -9.01 -3.80
C LYS A 483 17.00 -8.25 -4.88
N ALA A 484 16.02 -8.90 -5.51
CA ALA A 484 15.24 -8.31 -6.59
C ALA A 484 14.06 -7.45 -6.09
N ASP A 485 13.44 -7.81 -4.96
CA ASP A 485 12.24 -7.14 -4.43
C ASP A 485 12.39 -6.84 -2.92
N ALA A 486 12.93 -5.66 -2.59
CA ALA A 486 13.43 -5.34 -1.24
C ALA A 486 12.71 -4.19 -0.52
N LEU A 487 11.69 -3.56 -1.11
CA LEU A 487 11.26 -2.21 -0.67
C LEU A 487 9.85 -2.11 -0.06
N ASP A 488 9.00 -3.11 -0.26
CA ASP A 488 7.56 -2.94 -0.01
C ASP A 488 7.04 -3.62 1.24
N HIS A 489 7.72 -4.65 1.74
CA HIS A 489 7.04 -5.67 2.55
C HIS A 489 7.00 -5.34 4.05
N SER A 490 7.92 -4.53 4.58
CA SER A 490 7.81 -3.98 5.95
C SER A 490 6.62 -3.05 6.11
N ALA A 491 6.13 -2.46 5.02
CA ALA A 491 5.02 -1.52 4.99
C ALA A 491 3.91 -2.00 4.03
N ALA A 492 3.78 -3.30 3.84
CA ALA A 492 2.69 -3.86 3.05
C ALA A 492 1.35 -3.73 3.81
N HIS A 493 0.25 -3.92 3.08
CA HIS A 493 -1.11 -3.98 3.65
C HIS A 493 -1.39 -5.30 4.42
N ASP A 494 -0.37 -6.10 4.68
CA ASP A 494 -0.51 -7.25 5.57
C ASP A 494 -0.48 -6.85 7.05
N LEU A 495 -0.78 -7.82 7.91
CA LEU A 495 -0.86 -7.63 9.36
C LEU A 495 0.49 -7.34 10.01
N VAL A 496 1.60 -7.81 9.43
CA VAL A 496 2.88 -7.92 10.15
C VAL A 496 3.52 -6.55 10.32
N GLY A 497 3.66 -5.79 9.25
CA GLY A 497 4.34 -4.48 9.26
C GLY A 497 5.81 -4.55 9.74
N PRO A 498 6.39 -3.43 10.20
CA PRO A 498 7.80 -3.39 10.62
C PRO A 498 8.05 -4.13 11.94
N GLN A 499 9.04 -5.02 11.96
CA GLN A 499 9.35 -5.91 13.09
C GLN A 499 10.81 -5.79 13.57
N ASP A 500 11.16 -6.47 14.66
CA ASP A 500 12.57 -6.67 15.01
C ASP A 500 13.29 -7.45 13.90
N ILE A 501 14.58 -7.19 13.67
CA ILE A 501 15.37 -7.90 12.65
C ILE A 501 15.41 -9.42 12.85
N ALA A 502 15.13 -9.90 14.08
CA ALA A 502 14.91 -11.31 14.36
C ALA A 502 13.81 -11.94 13.49
N TRP A 503 12.83 -11.15 13.01
CA TRP A 503 11.79 -11.59 12.06
C TRP A 503 12.41 -12.05 10.74
N ASP A 504 13.33 -11.27 10.19
CA ASP A 504 14.04 -11.64 8.97
C ASP A 504 15.01 -12.80 9.20
N VAL A 505 15.64 -12.90 10.37
CA VAL A 505 16.46 -14.09 10.70
C VAL A 505 15.60 -15.35 10.76
N ALA A 506 14.38 -15.25 11.29
CA ALA A 506 13.41 -16.34 11.31
C ALA A 506 12.93 -16.70 9.90
N GLY A 507 12.56 -15.71 9.08
CA GLY A 507 12.20 -15.89 7.68
C GLY A 507 13.33 -16.54 6.88
N ALA A 508 14.57 -16.07 7.04
CA ALA A 508 15.75 -16.67 6.41
C ALA A 508 15.93 -18.15 6.80
N THR A 509 15.76 -18.46 8.09
CA THR A 509 15.87 -19.84 8.60
C THR A 509 14.88 -20.77 7.91
N VAL A 510 13.63 -20.32 7.75
CA VAL A 510 12.59 -21.06 7.05
C VAL A 510 12.87 -21.12 5.55
N GLU A 511 13.09 -20.00 4.88
CA GLU A 511 13.15 -19.96 3.42
C GLU A 511 14.38 -20.66 2.84
N PHE A 512 15.52 -20.63 3.53
CA PHE A 512 16.75 -21.28 3.07
C PHE A 512 16.99 -22.66 3.68
N ASP A 513 15.99 -23.18 4.42
CA ASP A 513 16.09 -24.41 5.22
C ASP A 513 17.41 -24.44 6.00
N LEU A 514 17.72 -23.36 6.74
CA LEU A 514 18.99 -23.24 7.47
C LEU A 514 19.06 -24.26 8.60
N THR A 515 20.24 -24.88 8.75
CA THR A 515 20.53 -25.71 9.91
C THR A 515 20.68 -24.85 11.17
N PRO A 516 20.58 -25.42 12.38
CA PRO A 516 20.80 -24.66 13.61
C PRO A 516 22.15 -23.93 13.67
N GLN A 517 23.20 -24.54 13.10
CA GLN A 517 24.53 -23.93 13.01
C GLN A 517 24.55 -22.74 12.05
N GLU A 518 23.89 -22.85 10.89
CA GLU A 518 23.79 -21.76 9.91
C GLU A 518 22.93 -20.61 10.42
N THR A 519 21.81 -20.89 11.09
CA THR A 519 20.99 -19.87 11.76
C THR A 519 21.79 -19.14 12.84
N ALA A 520 22.58 -19.87 13.64
CA ALA A 520 23.46 -19.26 14.62
C ALA A 520 24.55 -18.39 13.98
N ALA A 521 25.15 -18.84 12.87
CA ALA A 521 26.13 -18.07 12.11
C ALA A 521 25.52 -16.79 11.51
N LEU A 522 24.34 -16.90 10.88
CA LEU A 522 23.58 -15.74 10.37
C LEU A 522 23.32 -14.74 11.49
N ARG A 523 22.79 -15.21 12.63
CA ARG A 523 22.49 -14.38 13.80
C ARG A 523 23.74 -13.69 14.34
N ALA A 524 24.89 -14.37 14.36
CA ALA A 524 26.16 -13.80 14.79
C ALA A 524 26.61 -12.67 13.86
N VAL A 525 26.56 -12.87 12.54
CA VAL A 525 26.89 -11.83 11.56
C VAL A 525 25.97 -10.62 11.70
N VAL A 526 24.66 -10.85 11.89
CA VAL A 526 23.70 -9.76 12.10
C VAL A 526 24.01 -8.99 13.37
N SER A 527 24.22 -9.71 14.49
CA SER A 527 24.44 -9.12 15.81
C SER A 527 25.70 -8.26 15.87
N ASP A 528 26.80 -8.77 15.32
CA ASP A 528 28.09 -8.08 15.24
C ASP A 528 27.96 -6.76 14.46
N ARG A 529 27.36 -6.81 13.27
CA ARG A 529 27.31 -5.68 12.34
C ARG A 529 26.27 -4.62 12.71
N CYS A 530 25.17 -5.01 13.33
CA CYS A 530 24.15 -4.07 13.82
C CYS A 530 24.51 -3.49 15.21
N GLY A 531 25.50 -4.07 15.91
CA GLY A 531 25.93 -3.62 17.23
C GLY A 531 24.95 -3.95 18.35
N ARG A 532 24.05 -4.92 18.11
CA ARG A 532 23.03 -5.37 19.07
C ARG A 532 22.83 -6.87 18.93
N ALA A 533 22.82 -7.59 20.05
CA ALA A 533 22.50 -9.02 20.03
C ALA A 533 21.09 -9.25 19.49
N VAL A 534 20.97 -10.10 18.47
CA VAL A 534 19.68 -10.66 18.06
C VAL A 534 19.33 -11.78 19.03
N ASP A 535 18.21 -11.64 19.73
CA ASP A 535 17.78 -12.60 20.75
C ASP A 535 17.31 -13.91 20.11
N ALA A 536 17.88 -15.03 20.57
CA ALA A 536 17.60 -16.36 20.01
C ALA A 536 16.21 -16.89 20.39
N GLU A 537 15.69 -16.54 21.56
CA GLU A 537 14.36 -16.96 22.00
C GLU A 537 13.28 -16.15 21.28
N LEU A 538 13.50 -14.84 21.10
CA LEU A 538 12.65 -14.02 20.24
C LEU A 538 12.63 -14.58 18.81
N GLN A 539 13.78 -14.90 18.22
CA GLN A 539 13.86 -15.48 16.88
C GLN A 539 13.04 -16.78 16.74
N LYS A 540 13.10 -17.68 17.74
CA LYS A 540 12.30 -18.91 17.74
C LYS A 540 10.80 -18.64 17.77
N ALA A 541 10.35 -17.68 18.59
CA ALA A 541 8.94 -17.29 18.64
C ALA A 541 8.49 -16.67 17.31
N LEU A 542 9.31 -15.77 16.73
CA LEU A 542 9.03 -15.16 15.44
C LEU A 542 9.02 -16.17 14.30
N GLU A 543 9.77 -17.27 14.38
CA GLU A 543 9.71 -18.38 13.40
C GLU A 543 8.32 -19.04 13.38
N LEU A 544 7.71 -19.26 14.55
CA LEU A 544 6.35 -19.79 14.63
C LEU A 544 5.33 -18.81 14.04
N PHE A 545 5.48 -17.51 14.34
CA PHE A 545 4.62 -16.48 13.76
C PHE A 545 4.77 -16.38 12.25
N TYR A 546 6.00 -16.39 11.75
CA TYR A 546 6.30 -16.34 10.32
C TYR A 546 5.67 -17.53 9.59
N LEU A 547 5.82 -18.75 10.11
CA LEU A 547 5.22 -19.95 9.52
C LEU A 547 3.69 -19.89 9.49
N ALA A 548 3.05 -19.46 10.57
CA ALA A 548 1.60 -19.33 10.64
C ALA A 548 1.06 -18.20 9.76
N PHE A 549 1.81 -17.10 9.63
CA PHE A 549 1.49 -16.01 8.72
C PHE A 549 1.57 -16.46 7.26
N GLN A 550 2.70 -17.08 6.85
CA GLN A 550 2.87 -17.58 5.49
C GLN A 550 1.80 -18.63 5.13
N LEU A 551 1.45 -19.52 6.07
CA LEU A 551 0.36 -20.47 5.87
C LEU A 551 -0.97 -19.76 5.59
N GLY A 552 -1.32 -18.74 6.39
CA GLY A 552 -2.53 -17.95 6.18
C GLY A 552 -2.50 -17.17 4.87
N LEU A 553 -1.40 -16.49 4.57
CA LEU A 553 -1.19 -15.71 3.35
C LEU A 553 -1.41 -16.57 2.10
N TRP A 554 -0.67 -17.66 1.96
CA TRP A 554 -0.75 -18.53 0.77
C TRP A 554 -2.04 -19.34 0.69
N THR A 555 -2.68 -19.63 1.82
CA THR A 555 -4.04 -20.22 1.82
C THR A 555 -5.06 -19.23 1.29
N SER A 556 -4.98 -17.97 1.75
CA SER A 556 -5.89 -16.92 1.29
C SER A 556 -5.69 -16.54 -0.18
N ALA A 557 -4.46 -16.69 -0.71
CA ALA A 557 -4.14 -16.38 -2.11
C ALA A 557 -4.86 -17.29 -3.10
N LYS A 558 -5.32 -18.47 -2.68
CA LYS A 558 -6.07 -19.40 -3.54
C LYS A 558 -7.42 -18.82 -3.95
N PHE A 559 -8.02 -17.98 -3.11
CA PHE A 559 -9.29 -17.32 -3.42
C PHE A 559 -9.06 -16.24 -4.48
N GLY A 560 -9.38 -16.55 -5.73
CA GLY A 560 -9.18 -15.67 -6.88
C GLY A 560 -7.92 -15.97 -7.71
N ALA A 561 -7.16 -17.02 -7.38
CA ALA A 561 -6.05 -17.47 -8.19
C ALA A 561 -6.51 -18.09 -9.52
N ALA A 562 -5.71 -17.90 -10.57
CA ALA A 562 -5.89 -18.63 -11.83
C ALA A 562 -5.71 -20.14 -11.62
N PHE A 563 -6.43 -20.95 -12.41
CA PHE A 563 -6.44 -22.41 -12.26
C PHE A 563 -5.04 -23.05 -12.31
N ASP A 564 -4.15 -22.52 -13.15
CA ASP A 564 -2.77 -23.00 -13.30
C ASP A 564 -1.84 -22.57 -12.15
N GLU A 565 -2.24 -21.60 -11.34
CA GLU A 565 -1.51 -21.12 -10.17
C GLU A 565 -1.85 -21.93 -8.91
N VAL A 566 -3.08 -22.45 -8.80
CA VAL A 566 -3.57 -23.21 -7.63
C VAL A 566 -2.61 -24.34 -7.22
N PRO A 567 -2.10 -25.20 -8.13
CA PRO A 567 -1.17 -26.26 -7.73
C PRO A 567 0.15 -25.74 -7.11
N ARG A 568 0.63 -24.57 -7.53
CA ARG A 568 1.83 -23.93 -6.94
C ARG A 568 1.53 -23.45 -5.52
N LEU A 569 0.37 -22.81 -5.34
CA LEU A 569 -0.10 -22.35 -4.03
C LEU A 569 -0.34 -23.53 -3.08
N ASP A 570 -0.91 -24.63 -3.55
CA ASP A 570 -1.08 -25.86 -2.78
C ASP A 570 0.25 -26.44 -2.28
N ALA A 571 1.26 -26.49 -3.15
CA ALA A 571 2.59 -26.97 -2.77
C ALA A 571 3.23 -26.10 -1.67
N VAL A 572 3.07 -24.79 -1.77
CA VAL A 572 3.60 -23.82 -0.81
C VAL A 572 2.85 -23.88 0.52
N VAL A 573 1.52 -23.96 0.50
CA VAL A 573 0.69 -24.18 1.69
C VAL A 573 1.06 -25.49 2.38
N ALA A 574 1.20 -26.58 1.64
CA ALA A 574 1.59 -27.88 2.19
C ALA A 574 2.99 -27.83 2.84
N ARG A 575 3.93 -27.07 2.26
CA ARG A 575 5.25 -26.85 2.85
C ARG A 575 5.15 -26.14 4.19
N TYR A 576 4.51 -24.98 4.26
CA TYR A 576 4.40 -24.22 5.50
C TYR A 576 3.61 -24.97 6.57
N ALA A 577 2.54 -25.67 6.18
CA ALA A 577 1.76 -26.48 7.08
C ALA A 577 2.60 -27.58 7.75
N LYS A 578 3.38 -28.32 6.95
CA LYS A 578 4.28 -29.38 7.43
C LYS A 578 5.36 -28.82 8.35
N LEU A 579 5.94 -27.67 8.03
CA LEU A 579 6.97 -27.04 8.85
C LEU A 579 6.40 -26.55 10.19
N LEU A 580 5.25 -25.89 10.18
CA LEU A 580 4.59 -25.41 11.40
C LEU A 580 4.22 -26.56 12.34
N LEU A 581 3.59 -27.62 11.82
CA LEU A 581 3.26 -28.80 12.62
C LEU A 581 4.49 -29.43 13.26
N ARG A 582 5.57 -29.61 12.49
CA ARG A 582 6.84 -30.15 13.00
C ARG A 582 7.44 -29.29 14.12
N ARG A 583 7.33 -27.96 14.04
CA ARG A 583 7.82 -27.06 15.09
C ARG A 583 6.97 -27.15 16.35
N ILE A 584 5.65 -27.22 16.20
CA ILE A 584 4.73 -27.40 17.33
C ILE A 584 4.97 -28.74 18.03
N GLU A 585 5.16 -29.82 17.27
CA GLU A 585 5.39 -31.18 17.79
C GLU A 585 6.80 -31.36 18.37
N GLY A 586 7.83 -30.87 17.67
CA GLY A 586 9.22 -31.01 18.09
C GLY A 586 9.59 -30.24 19.37
N CYS A 587 8.79 -29.25 19.75
CA CYS A 587 8.93 -28.49 21.01
C CYS A 587 8.01 -29.01 22.14
N ALA A 588 7.24 -30.07 21.89
CA ALA A 588 6.36 -30.71 22.89
C ALA A 588 7.02 -31.87 23.64
N ASN A 589 8.25 -32.26 23.27
CA ASN A 589 9.05 -33.29 23.93
C ASN A 589 10.16 -32.68 24.80
#